data_AF-A0A0F3MDB2-F1
#
_entry.id   AF-A0A0F3MDB2-F1
#
_cell.length_a   1.000
_cell.length_b   1.000
_cell.length_c   1.000
_cell.angle_alpha   90.00
_cell.angle_beta   90.00
_cell.angle_gamma   90.00
#
_symmetry.space_group_name_H-M   'P 1'
#
loop_
_entity.id
_entity.type
_entity.pdbx_description
1 polymer ?
#
loop_
_entity_poly.entity_id
_entity_poly.type
_entity_poly.pdbx_seq_one_letter_code
_entity_poly.pdbx_strand_id
1 'polypeptide(L)'
;MDYLAKLTTLALSIVNANEYGKIVYDLALRRYLIEIAEKIATNAYSSTLADTAISQIETAESQLYDLASRGTLSKGFTKLQTSIEESWTSISSAIKNKNSINGISSGLLDLDSKLGGFKNSDLIILAGRPSMGKTALGVNLAVNACKYFFIIIHSTK
;
A
#
# COMPACT_ATOMS: atom_id res chain seq x y z
N MET A 1 13.34 -29.08 -32.51
CA MET A 1 11.96 -29.56 -32.30
C MET A 1 11.84 -30.47 -31.07
N ASP A 2 12.85 -31.29 -30.75
CA ASP A 2 12.84 -32.19 -29.58
C ASP A 2 12.64 -31.52 -28.21
N TYR A 3 13.24 -30.35 -27.96
CA TYR A 3 13.12 -29.68 -26.66
C TYR A 3 11.68 -29.20 -26.38
N LEU A 4 11.02 -28.67 -27.41
CA LEU A 4 9.63 -28.22 -27.33
C LEU A 4 8.65 -29.40 -27.18
N ALA A 5 8.91 -30.52 -27.87
CA ALA A 5 8.15 -31.77 -27.72
C ALA A 5 8.28 -32.36 -26.31
N LYS A 6 9.49 -32.34 -25.73
CA LYS A 6 9.71 -32.76 -24.33
C LYS A 6 8.97 -31.88 -23.33
N LEU A 7 9.00 -30.55 -23.51
CA LEU A 7 8.26 -29.62 -22.66
C LEU A 7 6.75 -29.82 -22.73
N THR A 8 6.19 -30.06 -23.92
CA THR A 8 4.74 -30.32 -24.08
C THR A 8 4.33 -31.65 -23.44
N THR A 9 5.16 -32.68 -23.56
CA THR A 9 4.91 -33.98 -22.92
C THR A 9 4.93 -33.89 -21.39
N LEU A 10 5.85 -33.10 -20.82
CA LEU A 10 5.91 -32.82 -19.38
C LEU A 10 4.74 -31.94 -18.91
N ALA A 11 4.34 -30.95 -19.72
CA ALA A 11 3.23 -30.05 -19.41
C ALA A 11 1.86 -30.75 -19.36
N LEU A 12 1.65 -31.80 -20.17
CA LEU A 12 0.43 -32.62 -20.15
C LEU A 12 0.22 -33.36 -18.82
N SER A 13 1.29 -33.60 -18.06
CA SER A 13 1.24 -34.20 -16.72
C SER A 13 0.96 -33.19 -15.60
N ILE A 14 0.96 -31.89 -15.89
CA ILE A 14 0.83 -30.83 -14.89
C ILE A 14 -0.65 -30.49 -14.72
N VAL A 15 -1.33 -31.23 -13.85
CA VAL A 15 -2.72 -30.93 -13.44
C VAL A 15 -2.82 -29.63 -12.63
N ASN A 16 -1.70 -29.19 -12.00
CA ASN A 16 -1.64 -28.01 -11.12
C ASN A 16 -0.52 -27.02 -11.52
N ALA A 17 -0.64 -26.38 -12.69
CA ALA A 17 0.33 -25.38 -13.14
C ALA A 17 0.49 -24.20 -12.16
N ASN A 18 -0.57 -23.88 -11.41
CA ASN A 18 -0.56 -22.85 -10.38
C ASN A 18 0.41 -23.18 -9.23
N GLU A 19 0.47 -24.44 -8.81
CA GLU A 19 1.28 -24.90 -7.68
C GLU A 19 2.78 -24.88 -8.01
N TYR A 20 3.14 -25.32 -9.22
CA TYR A 20 4.50 -25.14 -9.74
C TYR A 20 4.87 -23.67 -9.91
N GLY A 21 3.92 -22.82 -10.35
CA GLY A 21 4.12 -21.37 -10.42
C GLY A 21 4.49 -20.77 -9.06
N LYS A 22 3.82 -21.21 -7.98
CA LYS A 22 4.16 -20.79 -6.60
C LYS A 22 5.56 -21.22 -6.19
N ILE A 23 5.97 -22.45 -6.52
CA ILE A 23 7.32 -22.96 -6.19
C ILE A 23 8.40 -22.15 -6.93
N VAL A 24 8.22 -21.92 -8.24
CA VAL A 24 9.17 -21.13 -9.05
C VAL A 24 9.26 -19.70 -8.53
N TYR A 25 8.12 -19.13 -8.13
CA TYR A 25 8.04 -17.80 -7.55
C TYR A 25 8.75 -17.70 -6.19
N ASP A 26 8.52 -18.67 -5.28
CA ASP A 26 9.23 -18.73 -3.98
C ASP A 26 10.74 -18.81 -4.17
N LEU A 27 11.21 -19.65 -5.10
CA LEU A 27 12.63 -19.75 -5.45
C LEU A 27 13.18 -18.44 -6.03
N ALA A 28 12.39 -17.69 -6.79
CA ALA A 28 12.79 -16.38 -7.31
C ALA A 28 12.92 -15.34 -6.20
N LEU A 29 11.99 -15.31 -5.24
CA LEU A 29 12.07 -14.42 -4.07
C LEU A 29 13.30 -14.72 -3.21
N ARG A 30 13.63 -16.00 -2.99
CA ARG A 30 14.85 -16.40 -2.27
C ARG A 30 16.12 -15.88 -2.95
N ARG A 31 16.20 -15.94 -4.28
CA ARG A 31 17.33 -15.38 -5.04
C ARG A 31 17.43 -13.86 -4.86
N TYR A 32 16.30 -13.16 -4.88
CA TYR A 32 16.26 -11.72 -4.64
C TYR A 32 16.71 -11.34 -3.22
N LEU A 33 16.31 -12.12 -2.21
CA LEU A 33 16.78 -11.93 -0.83
C LEU A 33 18.30 -12.08 -0.72
N ILE A 34 18.87 -13.07 -1.40
CA ILE A 34 20.33 -13.28 -1.43
C ILE A 34 21.03 -12.06 -2.07
N GLU A 35 20.51 -11.55 -3.19
CA GLU A 35 21.08 -10.37 -3.86
C GLU A 35 21.05 -9.12 -2.97
N ILE A 36 19.95 -8.90 -2.23
CA ILE A 36 19.85 -7.79 -1.28
C ILE A 36 20.87 -7.96 -0.16
N ALA A 37 21.00 -9.17 0.41
CA ALA A 37 21.96 -9.46 1.46
C ALA A 37 23.41 -9.20 1.00
N GLU A 38 23.77 -9.61 -0.22
CA GLU A 38 25.09 -9.36 -0.81
C GLU A 38 25.35 -7.85 -0.99
N LYS A 39 24.35 -7.08 -1.44
CA LYS A 39 24.46 -5.62 -1.56
C LYS A 39 24.65 -4.95 -0.20
N ILE A 40 23.87 -5.35 0.81
CA ILE A 40 24.01 -4.83 2.18
C ILE A 40 25.42 -5.11 2.71
N ALA A 41 25.91 -6.35 2.56
CA ALA A 41 27.24 -6.72 2.99
C ALA A 41 28.31 -5.89 2.25
N THR A 42 28.21 -5.77 0.92
CA THR A 42 29.15 -5.00 0.11
C THR A 42 29.19 -3.53 0.53
N ASN A 43 28.03 -2.90 0.71
CA ASN A 43 27.91 -1.49 1.11
C ASN A 43 28.45 -1.26 2.53
N ALA A 44 28.24 -2.22 3.44
CA ALA A 44 28.79 -2.14 4.79
C ALA A 44 30.33 -2.19 4.81
N TYR A 45 30.94 -2.93 3.88
CA TYR A 45 32.40 -2.96 3.72
C TYR A 45 32.96 -1.73 3.00
N SER A 46 32.21 -1.12 2.07
CA SER A 46 32.68 0.00 1.23
C SER A 46 32.35 1.39 1.80
N SER A 47 32.34 1.55 3.13
CA SER A 47 31.87 2.79 3.76
C SER A 47 32.79 3.98 3.48
N THR A 48 32.26 5.00 2.80
CA THR A 48 32.89 6.33 2.66
C THR A 48 32.35 7.24 3.78
N LEU A 49 33.07 8.29 4.19
CA LEU A 49 32.66 9.23 5.26
C LEU A 49 31.25 9.84 5.09
N ALA A 50 30.69 9.84 3.89
CA ALA A 50 29.34 10.33 3.59
C ALA A 50 28.22 9.29 3.80
N ASP A 51 28.55 7.99 3.75
CA ASP A 51 27.59 6.90 3.91
C ASP A 51 27.56 6.44 5.37
N THR A 52 26.67 7.07 6.14
CA THR A 52 26.43 6.68 7.52
C THR A 52 25.72 5.33 7.59
N ALA A 53 25.94 4.58 8.68
CA ALA A 53 25.24 3.32 8.94
C ALA A 53 23.70 3.47 8.94
N ILE A 54 23.18 4.63 9.37
CA ILE A 54 21.74 4.92 9.38
C ILE A 54 21.18 4.96 7.95
N SER A 55 21.86 5.64 7.03
CA SER A 55 21.43 5.72 5.63
C SER A 55 21.48 4.35 4.93
N GLN A 56 22.44 3.50 5.30
CA GLN A 56 22.52 2.13 4.79
C GLN A 56 21.35 1.26 5.29
N ILE A 57 20.94 1.44 6.56
CA ILE A 57 19.76 0.78 7.12
C ILE A 57 18.49 1.22 6.40
N GLU A 58 18.28 2.52 6.20
CA GLU A 58 17.10 3.04 5.47
C GLU A 58 17.03 2.49 4.04
N THR A 59 18.17 2.39 3.36
CA THR A 59 18.25 1.83 2.00
C THR A 59 17.90 0.34 2.00
N ALA A 60 18.39 -0.42 2.98
CA ALA A 60 18.09 -1.84 3.13
C ALA A 60 16.60 -2.09 3.42
N GLU A 61 16.00 -1.28 4.32
CA GLU A 61 14.57 -1.35 4.63
C GLU A 61 13.71 -1.07 3.40
N SER A 62 14.05 -0.05 2.62
CA SER A 62 13.36 0.27 1.36
C SER A 62 13.40 -0.90 0.36
N GLN A 63 14.57 -1.52 0.18
CA GLN A 63 14.71 -2.68 -0.72
C GLN A 63 13.92 -3.91 -0.25
N LEU A 64 13.89 -4.17 1.06
CA LEU A 64 13.11 -5.25 1.64
C LEU A 64 11.59 -4.99 1.52
N TYR A 65 11.17 -3.74 1.69
CA TYR A 65 9.78 -3.34 1.48
C TYR A 65 9.34 -3.53 0.03
N ASP A 66 10.18 -3.13 -0.93
CA ASP A 66 9.95 -3.36 -2.36
C ASP A 66 9.83 -4.85 -2.69
N LEU A 67 10.64 -5.70 -2.05
CA LEU A 67 10.54 -7.14 -2.25
C LEU A 67 9.26 -7.73 -1.63
N ALA A 68 8.86 -7.25 -0.45
CA ALA A 68 7.63 -7.67 0.22
C ALA A 68 6.37 -7.23 -0.57
N SER A 69 6.40 -6.04 -1.17
CA SER A 69 5.32 -5.55 -2.04
C SER A 69 5.25 -6.35 -3.36
N ARG A 70 6.38 -6.81 -3.90
CA ARG A 70 6.38 -7.78 -5.01
C ARG A 70 5.79 -9.12 -4.58
N GLY A 71 6.09 -9.59 -3.36
CA GLY A 71 5.50 -10.77 -2.70
C GLY A 71 3.97 -10.80 -2.70
N THR A 72 3.35 -9.62 -2.67
CA THR A 72 1.89 -9.43 -2.68
C THR A 72 1.28 -9.29 -4.07
N LEU A 73 2.04 -9.60 -5.15
CA LEU A 73 1.52 -9.83 -6.51
C LEU A 73 0.52 -11.00 -6.61
N SER A 74 0.08 -11.58 -5.49
CA SER A 74 -1.22 -12.27 -5.42
C SER A 74 -2.42 -11.34 -5.67
N LYS A 75 -2.25 -10.02 -5.66
CA LYS A 75 -3.11 -9.11 -6.43
C LYS A 75 -2.60 -9.08 -7.87
N GLY A 76 -2.78 -10.18 -8.59
CA GLY A 76 -2.61 -10.19 -10.04
C GLY A 76 -3.46 -9.09 -10.67
N PHE A 77 -3.07 -8.60 -11.85
CA PHE A 77 -3.86 -7.68 -12.68
C PHE A 77 -5.36 -7.90 -12.45
N THR A 78 -6.01 -7.00 -11.71
CA THR A 78 -7.47 -7.00 -11.65
C THR A 78 -7.93 -6.76 -13.07
N LYS A 79 -8.65 -7.74 -13.64
CA LYS A 79 -9.27 -7.57 -14.96
C LYS A 79 -10.05 -6.27 -14.90
N LEU A 80 -9.93 -5.39 -15.90
CA LEU A 80 -10.65 -4.11 -15.92
C LEU A 80 -12.15 -4.28 -15.58
N GLN A 81 -12.73 -5.41 -16.01
CA GLN A 81 -14.09 -5.83 -15.68
C GLN A 81 -14.36 -5.94 -14.17
N THR A 82 -13.47 -6.55 -13.38
CA THR A 82 -13.66 -6.66 -11.92
C THR A 82 -13.55 -5.31 -11.23
N SER A 83 -12.66 -4.42 -11.70
CA SER A 83 -12.58 -3.04 -11.17
C SER A 83 -13.80 -2.19 -11.51
N ILE A 84 -14.45 -2.43 -12.66
CA ILE A 84 -15.71 -1.79 -13.03
C ILE A 84 -16.85 -2.30 -12.15
N GLU A 85 -16.91 -3.61 -11.87
CA GLU A 85 -17.90 -4.21 -10.97
C GLU A 85 -17.74 -3.72 -9.52
N GLU A 86 -16.50 -3.61 -9.01
CA GLU A 86 -16.18 -3.02 -7.70
C GLU A 86 -16.57 -1.53 -7.62
N SER A 87 -16.33 -0.79 -8.71
CA SER A 87 -16.72 0.62 -8.79
C SER A 87 -18.24 0.77 -8.83
N TRP A 88 -18.93 -0.09 -9.59
CA TRP A 88 -20.39 -0.08 -9.69
C TRP A 88 -21.07 -0.47 -8.37
N THR A 89 -20.53 -1.46 -7.67
CA THR A 89 -21.00 -1.83 -6.33
C THR A 89 -20.77 -0.71 -5.31
N SER A 90 -19.63 -0.02 -5.37
CA SER A 90 -19.33 1.16 -4.54
C SER A 90 -20.24 2.35 -4.84
N ILE A 91 -20.58 2.60 -6.11
CA ILE A 91 -21.55 3.64 -6.50
C ILE A 91 -22.95 3.26 -6.03
N SER A 92 -23.34 1.99 -6.19
CA SER A 92 -24.66 1.50 -5.78
C SER A 92 -24.85 1.55 -4.27
N SER A 93 -23.82 1.25 -3.47
CA SER A 93 -23.86 1.38 -2.01
C SER A 93 -23.93 2.84 -1.57
N ALA A 94 -23.20 3.74 -2.24
CA ALA A 94 -23.28 5.18 -2.01
C ALA A 94 -24.69 5.75 -2.27
N ILE A 95 -25.33 5.31 -3.36
CA ILE A 95 -26.69 5.76 -3.73
C ILE A 95 -27.75 5.24 -2.73
N LYS A 96 -27.60 3.99 -2.24
CA LYS A 96 -28.52 3.42 -1.23
C LYS A 96 -28.40 4.11 0.13
N ASN A 97 -27.23 4.61 0.48
CA ASN A 97 -26.96 5.30 1.76
C ASN A 97 -27.18 6.82 1.69
N LYS A 98 -28.27 7.25 1.05
CA LYS A 98 -28.56 8.67 0.73
C LYS A 98 -28.59 9.63 1.93
N ASN A 99 -28.67 9.12 3.16
CA ASN A 99 -28.74 9.90 4.40
C ASN A 99 -27.52 9.75 5.33
N SER A 100 -26.47 9.03 4.89
CA SER A 100 -25.26 8.82 5.69
C SER A 100 -24.05 9.35 4.92
N ILE A 101 -23.25 10.17 5.60
CA ILE A 101 -21.96 10.68 5.09
C ILE A 101 -21.14 9.47 4.64
N ASN A 102 -20.77 9.43 3.35
CA ASN A 102 -20.13 8.27 2.74
C ASN A 102 -18.60 8.27 2.98
N GLY A 103 -18.23 8.47 4.24
CA GLY A 103 -16.86 8.70 4.72
C GLY A 103 -16.83 9.02 6.22
N ILE A 104 -15.64 9.26 6.77
CA ILE A 104 -15.46 9.61 8.17
C ILE A 104 -15.92 11.06 8.37
N SER A 105 -16.89 11.28 9.26
CA SER A 105 -17.40 12.63 9.57
C SER A 105 -16.30 13.48 10.20
N SER A 106 -16.13 14.70 9.68
CA SER A 106 -15.25 15.73 10.26
C SER A 106 -15.78 16.30 11.57
N GLY A 107 -17.08 16.11 11.86
CA GLY A 107 -17.78 16.67 13.02
C GLY A 107 -18.31 18.08 12.78
N LEU A 108 -18.04 18.65 11.60
CA LEU A 108 -18.54 19.93 11.15
C LEU A 108 -19.58 19.68 10.03
N LEU A 109 -20.85 19.90 10.34
CA LEU A 109 -21.97 19.60 9.42
C LEU A 109 -21.81 20.30 8.05
N ASP A 110 -21.40 21.56 8.06
CA ASP A 110 -21.18 22.34 6.84
C ASP A 110 -19.99 21.84 6.02
N LEU A 111 -18.97 21.27 6.67
CA LEU A 111 -17.81 20.70 6.00
C LEU A 111 -18.14 19.31 5.44
N ASP A 112 -18.86 18.50 6.20
CA ASP A 112 -19.29 17.17 5.81
C ASP A 112 -20.30 17.22 4.66
N SER A 113 -21.19 18.22 4.63
CA SER A 113 -22.12 18.41 3.50
C SER A 113 -21.40 18.77 2.20
N LYS A 114 -20.27 19.48 2.28
CA LYS A 114 -19.46 19.87 1.11
C LYS A 114 -18.52 18.78 0.64
N LEU A 115 -17.91 18.04 1.58
CA LEU A 115 -16.90 17.03 1.27
C LEU A 115 -17.48 15.61 1.16
N GLY A 116 -18.64 15.36 1.76
CA GLY A 116 -19.19 14.01 1.91
C GLY A 116 -18.44 13.16 2.95
N GLY A 117 -17.70 13.81 3.86
CA GLY A 117 -16.80 13.17 4.83
C GLY A 117 -15.41 12.89 4.25
N PHE A 118 -14.50 12.39 5.10
CA PHE A 118 -13.14 12.01 4.70
C PHE A 118 -13.09 10.57 4.18
N LYS A 119 -12.36 10.37 3.08
CA LYS A 119 -12.13 9.05 2.48
C LYS A 119 -10.72 8.58 2.80
N ASN A 120 -10.52 7.26 2.77
CA ASN A 120 -9.25 6.62 3.13
C ASN A 120 -8.05 7.01 2.24
N SER A 121 -8.30 7.62 1.07
CA SER A 121 -7.25 8.04 0.12
C SER A 121 -7.06 9.56 0.07
N ASP A 122 -7.75 10.33 0.92
CA ASP A 122 -7.67 11.79 0.89
C ASP A 122 -6.44 12.30 1.65
N LEU A 123 -5.70 13.24 1.05
CA LEU A 123 -4.70 14.06 1.75
C LEU A 123 -5.30 15.43 2.05
N ILE A 124 -5.46 15.75 3.34
CA ILE A 124 -6.07 17.00 3.79
C ILE A 124 -4.99 17.90 4.41
N ILE A 125 -4.85 19.12 3.87
CA ILE A 125 -3.87 20.10 4.33
C ILE A 125 -4.58 21.25 5.04
N LEU A 126 -4.28 21.46 6.33
CA LEU A 126 -4.80 22.58 7.12
C LEU A 126 -3.80 23.74 7.16
N ALA A 127 -3.96 24.72 6.27
CA ALA A 127 -3.09 25.88 6.18
C ALA A 127 -3.70 27.13 6.85
N GLY A 128 -2.86 27.99 7.45
CA GLY A 128 -3.26 29.32 7.92
C GLY A 128 -2.10 30.07 8.59
N ARG A 129 -2.31 31.31 9.06
CA ARG A 129 -1.30 32.10 9.81
C ARG A 129 -1.15 31.67 11.28
N PRO A 130 0.00 31.85 11.95
CA PRO A 130 0.13 31.58 13.39
C PRO A 130 -1.07 32.14 14.19
N SER A 131 -1.51 31.39 15.21
CA SER A 131 -2.69 31.74 16.03
C SER A 131 -4.08 31.63 15.36
N MET A 132 -4.18 31.24 14.08
CA MET A 132 -5.49 31.00 13.40
C MET A 132 -6.17 29.65 13.76
N GLY A 133 -5.71 28.96 14.81
CA GLY A 133 -6.42 27.78 15.34
C GLY A 133 -6.32 26.46 14.55
N LYS A 134 -5.42 26.29 13.58
CA LYS A 134 -5.25 25.01 12.84
C LYS A 134 -4.95 23.82 13.74
N THR A 135 -4.16 24.00 14.79
CA THR A 135 -3.92 22.93 15.77
C THR A 135 -5.23 22.54 16.47
N ALA A 136 -6.01 23.52 16.91
CA ALA A 136 -7.31 23.26 17.54
C ALA A 136 -8.29 22.58 16.57
N LEU A 137 -8.33 23.03 15.30
CA LEU A 137 -9.17 22.44 14.26
C LEU A 137 -8.75 21.00 13.94
N GLY A 138 -7.45 20.74 13.78
CA GLY A 138 -6.91 19.40 13.51
C GLY A 138 -7.16 18.43 14.65
N VAL A 139 -7.01 18.88 15.90
CA VAL A 139 -7.35 18.08 17.08
C VAL A 139 -8.86 17.80 17.14
N ASN A 140 -9.72 18.78 16.82
CA ASN A 140 -11.16 18.58 16.82
C ASN A 140 -11.61 17.54 15.77
N LEU A 141 -11.09 17.66 14.54
CA LEU A 141 -11.28 16.66 13.48
C LEU A 141 -10.83 15.27 13.94
N ALA A 142 -9.64 15.16 14.54
CA ALA A 142 -9.11 13.90 15.03
C ALA A 142 -9.99 13.31 16.14
N VAL A 143 -10.42 14.12 17.12
CA VAL A 143 -11.32 13.66 18.20
C VAL A 143 -12.64 13.15 17.64
N ASN A 144 -13.22 13.82 16.65
CA ASN A 144 -14.46 13.35 16.05
C ASN A 144 -14.27 12.07 15.24
N ALA A 145 -13.17 11.97 14.50
CA ALA A 145 -12.85 10.79 13.71
C ALA A 145 -12.46 9.58 14.58
N CYS A 146 -11.89 9.79 15.78
CA CYS A 146 -11.58 8.74 16.77
C CYS A 146 -12.82 7.95 17.24
N LYS A 147 -14.03 8.51 17.08
CA LYS A 147 -15.28 7.79 17.36
C LYS A 147 -15.51 6.61 16.43
N TYR A 148 -14.85 6.61 15.26
CA TYR A 148 -15.05 5.63 14.19
C TYR A 148 -13.79 4.79 13.93
N PHE A 149 -12.59 5.36 14.09
CA PHE A 149 -11.32 4.71 13.74
C PHE A 149 -10.18 5.05 14.71
N PHE A 150 -9.09 4.28 14.66
CA PHE A 150 -7.84 4.61 15.34
C PHE A 150 -7.07 5.67 14.55
N ILE A 151 -6.62 6.74 15.22
CA ILE A 151 -5.96 7.88 14.57
C ILE A 151 -4.61 8.12 15.23
N ILE A 152 -3.61 8.43 14.39
CA ILE A 152 -2.27 8.82 14.81
C ILE A 152 -2.11 10.31 14.54
N ILE A 153 -1.77 11.07 15.59
CA ILE A 153 -1.44 12.49 15.47
C ILE A 153 0.06 12.65 15.67
N HIS A 154 0.74 13.23 14.68
CA HIS A 154 2.15 13.61 14.78
C HIS A 154 2.25 15.14 14.83
N SER A 155 2.99 15.68 15.81
CA SER A 155 3.20 17.13 15.97
C SER A 155 4.68 17.42 16.15
N THR A 156 5.32 17.98 15.13
CA THR A 156 6.74 18.38 15.12
C THR A 156 6.94 19.79 15.67
N LYS A 157 6.44 20.07 16.89
CA LYS A 157 6.65 21.40 17.49
C LYS A 157 8.11 21.83 17.44
#